data_AF-W4Q1X6-F1
#
_entry.id   AF-W4Q1X6-F1
#
_cell.length_a   1.000
_cell.length_b   1.000
_cell.length_c   1.000
_cell.angle_alpha   90.00
_cell.angle_beta   90.00
_cell.angle_gamma   90.00
#
_symmetry.space_group_name_H-M   'P 1'
#
loop_
_entity.id
_entity.type
_entity.pdbx_description
1 polymer ?
#
loop_
_entity_poly.entity_id
_entity_poly.type
_entity_poly.pdbx_seq_one_letter_code
_entity_poly.pdbx_strand_id
1 'polypeptide(L)'
;MTVTLLAEKRREKQWKFERGVLRNLSLKKVQANVEEHFKPVVPFHFLSHPFLLDPCMDMAIDAYLLGAEYGKFGYLGESIVKVKQRCDDDLTEITHCIFNLLQGWLIESDYVLDSLQIATESFVDHWWTKGFIEGEKRYRLRLH
;
A
#
# COMPACT_ATOMS: atom_id res chain seq x y z
N MET A 1 -28.00 -20.76 -11.28
CA MET A 1 -26.72 -20.85 -10.53
C MET A 1 -25.53 -20.61 -11.47
N THR A 2 -25.41 -19.42 -12.05
CA THR A 2 -24.30 -19.07 -12.98
C THR A 2 -23.48 -17.88 -12.49
N VAL A 3 -24.09 -17.01 -11.68
CA VAL A 3 -23.44 -15.84 -11.06
C VAL A 3 -22.40 -16.25 -10.00
N THR A 4 -22.66 -17.32 -9.24
CA THR A 4 -21.74 -17.81 -8.19
C THR A 4 -20.41 -18.30 -8.77
N LEU A 5 -20.45 -19.10 -9.85
CA LEU A 5 -19.25 -19.64 -10.50
C LEU A 5 -18.32 -18.54 -11.07
N LEU A 6 -18.87 -17.48 -11.64
CA LEU A 6 -18.08 -16.38 -12.22
C LEU A 6 -17.37 -15.56 -11.13
N ALA A 7 -18.04 -15.31 -10.01
CA ALA A 7 -17.46 -14.60 -8.87
C ALA A 7 -16.33 -15.41 -8.21
N GLU A 8 -16.53 -16.71 -8.01
CA GLU A 8 -15.51 -17.63 -7.49
C GLU A 8 -14.26 -17.66 -8.39
N LYS A 9 -14.45 -17.77 -9.70
CA LYS A 9 -13.35 -17.77 -10.67
C LYS A 9 -12.58 -16.46 -10.71
N ARG A 10 -13.25 -15.32 -10.51
CA ARG A 10 -12.60 -14.01 -10.39
C ARG A 10 -11.77 -13.92 -9.10
N ARG A 11 -12.34 -14.35 -7.97
CA ARG A 11 -11.66 -14.37 -6.67
C ARG A 11 -10.42 -15.25 -6.70
N GLU A 12 -10.49 -16.44 -7.30
CA GLU A 12 -9.36 -17.34 -7.43
C GLU A 12 -8.23 -16.73 -8.28
N LYS A 13 -8.58 -16.02 -9.37
CA LYS A 13 -7.60 -15.29 -10.19
C LYS A 13 -6.92 -14.16 -9.41
N GLN A 14 -7.70 -13.39 -8.66
CA GLN A 14 -7.18 -12.30 -7.82
C GLN A 14 -6.23 -12.85 -6.76
N TRP A 15 -6.65 -13.88 -6.03
CA TRP A 15 -5.82 -14.52 -5.00
C TRP A 15 -4.51 -15.08 -5.56
N LYS A 16 -4.54 -15.74 -6.73
CA LYS A 16 -3.33 -16.23 -7.40
C LYS A 16 -2.41 -15.08 -7.83
N PHE A 17 -2.97 -13.96 -8.26
CA PHE A 17 -2.22 -12.78 -8.63
C PHE A 17 -1.54 -12.18 -7.39
N GLU A 18 -2.30 -11.81 -6.36
CA GLU A 18 -1.82 -11.22 -5.11
C GLU A 18 -0.74 -12.08 -4.46
N ARG A 19 -0.99 -13.38 -4.29
CA ARG A 19 -0.01 -14.33 -3.75
C ARG A 19 1.26 -14.36 -4.59
N GLY A 20 1.11 -14.25 -5.90
CA GLY A 20 2.23 -14.04 -6.79
C GLY A 20 2.99 -12.77 -6.40
N VAL A 21 2.30 -11.62 -6.32
CA VAL A 21 2.90 -10.27 -6.12
C VAL A 21 3.69 -10.24 -4.82
N LEU A 22 3.09 -10.75 -3.76
CA LEU A 22 3.68 -10.79 -2.43
C LEU A 22 4.90 -11.72 -2.30
N ARG A 23 5.11 -12.66 -3.23
CA ARG A 23 6.23 -13.63 -3.13
C ARG A 23 7.60 -12.98 -3.00
N ASN A 24 7.77 -11.78 -3.56
CA ASN A 24 9.04 -11.06 -3.53
C ASN A 24 9.07 -9.94 -2.47
N LEU A 25 7.96 -9.75 -1.74
CA LEU A 25 7.85 -8.73 -0.70
C LEU A 25 8.42 -9.26 0.60
N SER A 26 9.40 -8.54 1.16
CA SER A 26 10.01 -8.91 2.44
C SER A 26 9.32 -8.15 3.57
N LEU A 27 8.68 -8.87 4.49
CA LEU A 27 8.05 -8.26 5.68
C LEU A 27 9.06 -7.45 6.51
N LYS A 28 10.32 -7.91 6.60
CA LYS A 28 11.39 -7.13 7.24
C LYS A 28 11.65 -5.78 6.57
N LYS A 29 11.54 -5.72 5.24
CA LYS A 29 11.66 -4.44 4.49
C LYS A 29 10.45 -3.55 4.69
N VAL A 30 9.26 -4.13 4.81
CA VAL A 30 8.03 -3.36 5.12
C VAL A 30 8.17 -2.73 6.50
N GLN A 31 8.49 -3.54 7.51
CA GLN A 31 8.74 -3.07 8.87
C GLN A 31 9.79 -1.96 8.93
N ALA A 32 10.98 -2.17 8.34
CA ALA A 32 12.05 -1.17 8.36
C ALA A 32 11.63 0.15 7.69
N ASN A 33 10.76 0.08 6.68
CA ASN A 33 10.28 1.26 5.97
C ASN A 33 9.21 2.05 6.77
N VAL A 34 8.38 1.35 7.56
CA VAL A 34 7.49 2.00 8.55
C VAL A 34 8.33 2.80 9.53
N GLU A 35 9.36 2.17 10.11
CA GLU A 35 10.26 2.84 11.06
C GLU A 35 10.96 4.05 10.40
N GLU A 36 11.47 3.91 9.17
CA GLU A 36 12.16 4.98 8.45
C GLU A 36 11.26 6.19 8.16
N HIS A 37 10.02 5.97 7.71
CA HIS A 37 9.09 7.05 7.34
C HIS A 37 8.56 7.80 8.56
N PHE A 38 8.23 7.08 9.63
CA PHE A 38 7.52 7.67 10.75
C PHE A 38 8.42 8.08 11.91
N LYS A 39 9.66 7.59 12.01
CA LYS A 39 10.60 7.98 13.09
C LYS A 39 10.81 9.51 13.26
N PRO A 40 10.78 10.34 12.19
CA PRO A 40 10.90 11.79 12.36
C PRO A 40 9.69 12.44 13.05
N VAL A 41 8.53 11.79 13.04
CA VAL A 41 7.23 12.37 13.46
C VAL A 41 6.55 11.59 14.59
N VAL A 42 6.93 10.32 14.79
CA VAL A 42 6.41 9.44 15.83
C VAL A 42 7.57 8.96 16.70
N PRO A 43 7.45 9.06 18.04
CA PRO A 43 8.43 8.48 18.97
C PRO A 43 8.74 7.01 18.67
N PHE A 44 10.02 6.66 18.63
CA PHE A 44 10.48 5.32 18.23
C PHE A 44 9.84 4.17 19.03
N HIS A 45 9.60 4.36 20.33
CA HIS A 45 8.99 3.32 21.17
C HIS A 45 7.55 2.98 20.74
N PHE A 46 6.83 3.91 20.11
CA PHE A 46 5.52 3.65 19.52
C PHE A 46 5.64 2.83 18.23
N LEU A 47 6.64 3.13 17.39
CA LEU A 47 6.89 2.39 16.14
C LEU A 47 7.37 0.95 16.36
N SER A 48 7.90 0.64 17.55
CA SER A 48 8.22 -0.73 17.94
C SER A 48 7.04 -1.50 18.55
N HIS A 49 5.90 -0.84 18.77
CA HIS A 49 4.73 -1.47 19.38
C HIS A 49 3.89 -2.21 18.32
N PRO A 50 3.60 -3.52 18.47
CA PRO A 50 2.84 -4.28 17.46
C PRO A 50 1.48 -3.67 17.08
N PHE A 51 0.73 -3.13 18.06
CA PHE A 51 -0.54 -2.41 17.79
C PHE A 51 -0.45 -1.21 16.84
N LEU A 52 0.74 -0.63 16.64
CA LEU A 52 0.97 0.45 15.68
C LEU A 52 1.70 -0.06 14.43
N LEU A 53 2.68 -0.93 14.64
CA LEU A 53 3.50 -1.47 13.57
C LEU A 53 2.70 -2.37 12.63
N ASP A 54 1.95 -3.34 13.16
CA ASP A 54 1.25 -4.34 12.34
C ASP A 54 0.21 -3.68 11.41
N PRO A 55 -0.66 -2.76 11.88
CA PRO A 55 -1.58 -2.08 10.97
C PRO A 55 -0.88 -1.19 9.93
N CYS A 56 0.23 -0.54 10.27
CA CYS A 56 1.01 0.21 9.27
C CYS A 56 1.61 -0.72 8.20
N MET A 57 2.05 -1.92 8.59
CA MET A 57 2.53 -2.93 7.66
C MET A 57 1.40 -3.49 6.79
N ASP A 58 0.22 -3.73 7.35
CA ASP A 58 -0.96 -4.19 6.61
C ASP A 58 -1.37 -3.16 5.55
N MET A 59 -1.49 -1.89 5.93
CA MET A 59 -1.82 -0.79 5.02
C MET A 59 -0.76 -0.58 3.92
N ALA A 60 0.52 -0.82 4.23
CA ALA A 60 1.58 -0.82 3.22
C ALA A 60 1.42 -1.96 2.20
N ILE A 61 1.02 -3.14 2.66
CA ILE A 61 0.73 -4.29 1.81
C ILE A 61 -0.49 -3.99 0.93
N ASP A 62 -1.53 -3.38 1.48
CA ASP A 62 -2.73 -2.99 0.73
C ASP A 62 -2.40 -1.96 -0.37
N ALA A 63 -1.64 -0.91 -0.04
CA ALA A 63 -1.16 0.07 -1.02
C ALA A 63 -0.34 -0.60 -2.13
N TYR A 64 0.55 -1.54 -1.75
CA TYR A 64 1.37 -2.31 -2.69
C TYR A 64 0.55 -3.22 -3.61
N LEU A 65 -0.45 -3.91 -3.08
CA LEU A 65 -1.35 -4.75 -3.86
C LEU A 65 -2.21 -3.93 -4.82
N LEU A 66 -2.75 -2.80 -4.34
CA LEU A 66 -3.50 -1.84 -5.14
C LEU A 66 -2.65 -1.36 -6.33
N GLY A 67 -1.43 -0.89 -6.07
CA GLY A 67 -0.49 -0.51 -7.12
C GLY A 67 -0.29 -1.64 -8.14
N ALA A 68 -0.04 -2.86 -7.66
CA ALA A 68 0.21 -4.01 -8.53
C ALA A 68 -0.98 -4.35 -9.44
N GLU A 69 -2.22 -4.26 -8.93
CA GLU A 69 -3.43 -4.47 -9.72
C GLU A 69 -3.55 -3.46 -10.86
N TYR A 70 -3.20 -2.21 -10.59
CA TYR A 70 -3.22 -1.11 -11.56
C TYR A 70 -2.02 -1.12 -12.52
N GLY A 71 -0.98 -1.93 -12.26
CA GLY A 71 0.18 -2.11 -13.14
C GLY A 71 -0.16 -2.54 -14.58
N LYS A 72 -1.34 -3.12 -14.81
CA LYS A 72 -1.84 -3.45 -16.16
C LYS A 72 -1.98 -2.21 -17.06
N PHE A 73 -2.36 -1.06 -16.49
CA PHE A 73 -2.55 0.17 -17.24
C PHE A 73 -1.21 0.79 -17.66
N GLY A 74 -0.19 0.69 -16.80
CA GLY A 74 1.19 1.03 -17.15
C GLY A 74 1.69 0.20 -18.33
N TYR A 75 1.44 -1.11 -18.27
CA TYR A 75 1.76 -2.01 -19.37
C TYR A 75 1.06 -1.61 -20.70
N LEU A 76 -0.16 -1.10 -20.62
CA LEU A 76 -0.92 -0.60 -21.77
C LEU A 76 -0.49 0.82 -22.24
N GLY A 77 0.51 1.42 -21.59
CA GLY A 77 1.10 2.70 -21.98
C GLY A 77 0.55 3.92 -21.25
N GLU A 78 -0.30 3.75 -20.24
CA GLU A 78 -0.74 4.87 -19.40
C GLU A 78 0.38 5.31 -18.45
N SER A 79 0.59 6.62 -18.32
CA SER A 79 1.55 7.17 -17.36
C SER A 79 1.13 6.85 -15.92
N ILE A 80 2.09 6.55 -15.05
CA ILE A 80 1.85 6.23 -13.64
C ILE A 80 0.96 7.26 -12.91
N VAL A 81 1.12 8.55 -13.20
CA VAL A 81 0.32 9.64 -12.61
C VAL A 81 -1.16 9.49 -12.95
N LYS A 82 -1.48 9.28 -14.23
CA LYS A 82 -2.86 9.04 -14.68
C LYS A 82 -3.44 7.76 -14.10
N VAL A 83 -2.62 6.71 -13.96
CA VAL A 83 -3.10 5.46 -13.37
C VAL A 83 -3.41 5.63 -11.90
N LYS A 84 -2.56 6.36 -11.15
CA LYS A 84 -2.77 6.64 -9.73
C LYS A 84 -4.08 7.39 -9.46
N GLN A 85 -4.42 8.35 -10.32
CA GLN A 85 -5.70 9.07 -10.27
C GLN A 85 -6.93 8.15 -10.39
N ARG A 86 -6.79 6.94 -10.95
CA ARG A 86 -7.91 5.98 -11.07
C ARG A 86 -8.23 5.28 -9.75
N CYS A 87 -7.33 5.32 -8.78
CA CYS A 87 -7.48 4.71 -7.45
C CYS A 87 -7.22 5.73 -6.33
N ASP A 88 -7.50 7.01 -6.58
CA ASP A 88 -7.25 8.10 -5.62
C ASP A 88 -8.11 7.95 -4.36
N ASP A 89 -9.37 7.51 -4.52
CA ASP A 89 -10.29 7.23 -3.41
C ASP A 89 -9.73 6.11 -2.50
N ASP A 90 -9.28 5.00 -3.09
CA ASP A 90 -8.69 3.88 -2.35
C ASP A 90 -7.41 4.30 -1.60
N LEU A 91 -6.57 5.11 -2.24
CA LEU A 91 -5.34 5.64 -1.63
C LEU A 91 -5.62 6.61 -0.50
N THR A 92 -6.66 7.44 -0.65
CA THR A 92 -7.13 8.37 0.37
C THR A 92 -7.61 7.60 1.60
N GLU A 93 -8.36 6.51 1.41
CA GLU A 93 -8.80 5.65 2.51
C GLU A 93 -7.62 5.02 3.27
N ILE A 94 -6.65 4.44 2.55
CA ILE A 94 -5.44 3.86 3.15
C ILE A 94 -4.66 4.94 3.93
N THR A 95 -4.50 6.12 3.33
CA THR A 95 -3.81 7.25 3.97
C THR A 95 -4.51 7.68 5.26
N HIS A 96 -5.84 7.83 5.22
CA HIS A 96 -6.62 8.17 6.41
C HIS A 96 -6.55 7.10 7.50
N CYS A 97 -6.54 5.82 7.15
CA CYS A 97 -6.41 4.73 8.11
C CYS A 97 -5.09 4.83 8.90
N ILE A 98 -3.97 5.02 8.21
CA ILE A 98 -2.65 5.17 8.86
C ILE A 98 -2.60 6.47 9.67
N PHE A 99 -3.05 7.58 9.09
CA PHE A 99 -3.00 8.89 9.75
C PHE A 99 -3.81 8.88 11.05
N ASN A 100 -5.07 8.43 11.01
CA ASN A 100 -5.93 8.38 12.18
C ASN A 100 -5.39 7.43 13.25
N LEU A 101 -4.82 6.29 12.83
CA LEU A 101 -4.15 5.38 13.75
C LEU A 101 -3.01 6.09 14.47
N LEU A 102 -2.07 6.70 13.76
CA LEU A 102 -0.89 7.31 14.37
C LEU A 102 -1.25 8.57 15.17
N GLN A 103 -2.15 9.40 14.65
CA GLN A 103 -2.65 10.59 15.34
C GLN A 103 -3.30 10.25 16.67
N GLY A 104 -4.11 9.17 16.71
CA GLY A 104 -4.77 8.72 17.94
C GLY A 104 -3.82 8.40 19.09
N TRP A 105 -2.54 8.14 18.79
CA TRP A 105 -1.49 7.88 19.79
C TRP A 105 -0.61 9.11 20.08
N LEU A 106 -0.78 10.20 19.34
CA LEU A 106 -0.03 11.47 19.47
C LEU A 106 -0.84 12.58 20.17
N ILE A 107 -1.74 12.20 21.09
CA ILE A 107 -2.86 12.97 21.69
C ILE A 107 -2.55 14.44 22.09
N GLU A 108 -1.28 14.82 22.33
CA GLU A 108 -0.88 16.16 22.79
C GLU A 108 0.02 16.94 21.81
N SER A 109 0.18 16.49 20.55
CA SER A 109 1.17 17.04 19.60
C SER A 109 0.58 17.62 18.32
N ASP A 110 -0.26 18.65 18.43
CA ASP A 110 -0.87 19.36 17.29
C ASP A 110 0.18 19.87 16.27
N TYR A 111 1.36 20.28 16.74
CA TYR A 111 2.45 20.77 15.88
C TYR A 111 3.05 19.72 14.94
N VAL A 112 2.70 18.44 15.11
CA VAL A 112 3.27 17.33 14.34
C VAL A 112 2.27 16.80 13.30
N LEU A 113 1.01 17.25 13.30
CA LEU A 113 -0.04 16.71 12.42
C LEU A 113 0.25 16.92 10.93
N ASP A 114 0.72 18.11 10.53
CA ASP A 114 1.11 18.36 9.13
C ASP A 114 2.26 17.46 8.69
N SER A 115 3.25 17.28 9.58
CA SER A 115 4.39 16.41 9.30
C SER A 115 3.97 14.93 9.23
N LEU A 116 3.02 14.51 10.06
CA LEU A 116 2.44 13.18 10.04
C LEU A 116 1.65 12.93 8.76
N GLN A 117 0.86 13.90 8.30
CA GLN A 117 0.12 13.81 7.04
C GLN A 117 1.09 13.61 5.87
N ILE A 118 2.11 14.46 5.76
CA ILE A 118 3.14 14.35 4.71
C ILE A 118 3.86 13.01 4.76
N ALA A 119 4.26 12.55 5.95
CA ALA A 119 4.92 11.27 6.13
C ALA A 119 4.01 10.10 5.69
N THR A 120 2.71 10.18 5.99
CA THR A 120 1.72 9.18 5.64
C THR A 120 1.48 9.12 4.13
N GLU A 121 1.27 10.27 3.49
CA GLU A 121 1.11 10.37 2.03
C GLU A 121 2.33 9.82 1.28
N SER A 122 3.53 10.21 1.73
CA SER A 122 4.79 9.71 1.17
C SER A 122 4.94 8.20 1.34
N PHE A 123 4.56 7.66 2.50
CA PHE A 123 4.63 6.24 2.78
C PHE A 123 3.67 5.43 1.88
N VAL A 124 2.43 5.91 1.73
CA VAL A 124 1.43 5.27 0.86
C VAL A 124 1.86 5.35 -0.61
N ASP A 125 2.34 6.51 -1.07
CA ASP A 125 2.86 6.68 -2.43
C ASP A 125 4.02 5.73 -2.72
N HIS A 126 4.94 5.58 -1.76
CA HIS A 126 6.09 4.70 -1.88
C HIS A 126 5.67 3.24 -2.14
N TRP A 127 4.74 2.72 -1.36
CA TRP A 127 4.29 1.34 -1.48
C TRP A 127 3.42 1.10 -2.70
N TRP A 128 2.52 2.03 -3.01
CA TRP A 128 1.72 1.96 -4.23
C TRP A 128 2.60 1.96 -5.48
N THR A 129 3.58 2.87 -5.55
CA THR A 129 4.51 2.96 -6.70
C THR A 129 5.34 1.68 -6.86
N LYS A 130 5.85 1.12 -5.76
CA LYS A 130 6.54 -0.18 -5.78
C LYS A 130 5.64 -1.30 -6.29
N GLY A 131 4.39 -1.32 -5.84
CA GLY A 131 3.36 -2.25 -6.29
C GLY A 131 3.14 -2.17 -7.79
N PHE A 132 2.90 -0.95 -8.27
CA PHE A 132 2.65 -0.65 -9.67
C PHE A 132 3.76 -1.15 -10.59
N ILE A 133 5.02 -0.85 -10.25
CA ILE A 133 6.18 -1.27 -11.04
C ILE A 133 6.29 -2.81 -11.08
N GLU A 134 6.08 -3.49 -9.95
CA GLU A 134 6.12 -4.95 -9.90
C GLU A 134 4.97 -5.57 -10.71
N GLY A 135 3.76 -5.02 -10.59
CA GLY A 135 2.59 -5.42 -11.37
C GLY A 135 2.84 -5.28 -12.87
N GLU A 136 3.29 -4.11 -13.31
CA GLU A 136 3.63 -3.81 -14.70
C GLU A 136 4.70 -4.78 -15.25
N LYS A 137 5.77 -5.01 -14.49
CA LYS A 137 6.83 -5.98 -14.82
C LYS A 137 6.27 -7.38 -15.05
N ARG A 138 5.29 -7.82 -14.26
CA ARG A 138 4.69 -9.16 -14.40
C ARG A 138 3.77 -9.28 -15.60
N TYR A 139 3.05 -8.22 -15.94
CA TYR A 139 2.28 -8.19 -17.19
C TYR A 139 3.22 -8.34 -18.40
N ARG A 140 4.37 -7.65 -18.39
CA ARG A 140 5.42 -7.85 -19.41
C ARG A 140 5.93 -9.30 -19.47
N LEU A 141 6.26 -9.90 -18.32
CA LEU A 141 6.81 -11.26 -18.26
C LEU A 141 5.82 -12.39 -18.62
N ARG A 142 4.50 -12.12 -18.58
CA ARG A 142 3.46 -13.10 -18.94
C ARG A 142 3.20 -13.21 -20.45
N LEU A 143 3.72 -12.28 -21.24
CA LEU A 143 3.47 -12.16 -22.68
C LEU A 143 4.70 -12.50 -23.53
N HIS A 144 5.74 -13.08 -22.92
CA HIS A 144 6.91 -13.69 -23.55
C HIS A 144 6.93 -15.19 -23.26
#